data_AF-A0A0B3A5J2-F1
#
_entry.id   AF-A0A0B3A5J2-F1
#
_cell.length_a   1.000
_cell.length_b   1.000
_cell.length_c   1.000
_cell.angle_alpha   90.00
_cell.angle_beta   90.00
_cell.angle_gamma   90.00
#
_symmetry.space_group_name_H-M   'P 1'
#
loop_
_entity.id
_entity.type
_entity.pdbx_description
1 polymer ?
#
loop_
_entity_poly.entity_id
_entity_poly.type
_entity_poly.pdbx_seq_one_letter_code
_entity_poly.pdbx_strand_id
1 'polypeptide(L)'
;MECELCGRQNANARVEVEGTSLTVCETCSRLGRRLDPMVVEMKGKKPAEIGTSSINPKFATIVMNVRKKLGMSIEELGKRINEKASVLERVEKGMRPTDALARKLEKALKIKLLDFE
;
A
#
# COMPACT_ATOMS: atom_id res chain seq x y z
N MET A 1 17.54 -21.64 4.80
CA MET A 1 17.15 -22.45 3.61
C MET A 1 18.24 -22.30 2.57
N GLU A 2 18.64 -23.40 1.94
CA GLU A 2 19.71 -23.42 0.93
C GLU A 2 19.19 -23.05 -0.45
N CYS A 3 20.00 -22.33 -1.24
CA CYS A 3 19.69 -21.91 -2.60
C CYS A 3 19.98 -23.06 -3.57
N GLU A 4 18.96 -23.51 -4.29
CA GLU A 4 19.05 -24.64 -5.22
C GLU A 4 19.92 -24.36 -6.46
N LEU A 5 20.30 -23.09 -6.71
CA LEU A 5 21.16 -22.70 -7.83
C LEU A 5 22.62 -22.44 -7.44
N CYS A 6 22.91 -22.05 -6.20
CA CYS A 6 24.27 -21.66 -5.81
C CYS A 6 24.75 -22.21 -4.46
N GLY A 7 23.94 -23.02 -3.78
CA GLY A 7 24.29 -23.70 -2.52
C GLY A 7 24.42 -22.77 -1.30
N ARG A 8 24.12 -21.48 -1.42
CA ARG A 8 24.19 -20.55 -0.28
C ARG A 8 22.97 -20.72 0.63
N GLN A 9 23.17 -20.62 1.94
CA GLN A 9 22.10 -20.70 2.95
C GLN A 9 21.26 -19.43 3.10
N ASN A 10 20.94 -18.75 2.00
CA ASN A 10 20.19 -17.49 1.96
C ASN A 10 19.04 -17.50 0.95
N ALA A 11 18.44 -18.67 0.70
CA ALA A 11 17.30 -18.77 -0.19
C ALA A 11 16.06 -18.10 0.43
N ASN A 12 15.52 -17.12 -0.26
CA ASN A 12 14.44 -16.26 0.22
C ASN A 12 13.38 -15.94 -0.85
N ALA A 13 13.53 -16.44 -2.08
CA ALA A 13 12.60 -16.23 -3.18
C ALA A 13 12.27 -17.55 -3.89
N ARG A 14 11.02 -17.70 -4.37
CA ARG A 14 10.61 -18.80 -5.25
C ARG A 14 10.56 -18.30 -6.69
N VAL A 15 11.16 -19.07 -7.60
CA VAL A 15 11.46 -18.62 -8.95
C VAL A 15 11.28 -19.78 -9.90
N GLU A 16 10.62 -19.55 -11.02
CA GLU A 16 10.47 -20.53 -12.09
C GLU A 16 11.63 -20.39 -13.07
N VAL A 17 12.42 -21.46 -13.21
CA VAL A 17 13.49 -21.58 -14.21
C VAL A 17 13.13 -22.78 -15.07
N GLU A 18 12.95 -22.56 -16.37
CA GLU A 18 12.64 -23.61 -17.36
C GLU A 18 11.45 -24.52 -16.98
N GLY A 19 10.40 -23.94 -16.38
CA GLY A 19 9.17 -24.66 -15.99
C GLY A 19 9.26 -25.43 -14.67
N THR A 20 10.38 -25.33 -13.95
CA THR A 20 10.53 -25.90 -12.60
C THR A 20 10.63 -24.78 -11.56
N SER A 21 9.86 -24.90 -10.48
CA SER A 21 9.92 -23.94 -9.36
C SER A 21 11.07 -24.29 -8.42
N LEU A 22 12.03 -23.37 -8.28
CA LEU A 22 13.18 -23.48 -7.39
C LEU A 22 13.13 -22.38 -6.31
N THR A 23 13.66 -22.70 -5.14
CA THR A 23 13.89 -21.78 -4.02
C THR A 23 15.32 -21.30 -4.06
N VAL A 24 15.50 -20.01 -4.32
CA VAL A 24 16.80 -19.43 -4.60
C VAL A 24 17.00 -18.13 -3.83
N CYS A 25 18.23 -17.67 -3.76
CA CYS A 25 18.56 -16.40 -3.13
C CYS A 25 18.17 -15.21 -4.01
N GLU A 26 18.12 -14.02 -3.41
CA GLU A 26 17.78 -12.77 -4.10
C GLU A 26 18.63 -12.53 -5.36
N THR A 27 19.91 -12.90 -5.35
CA THR A 27 20.79 -12.78 -6.51
C THR A 27 20.39 -13.72 -7.65
N CYS A 28 20.19 -15.00 -7.33
CA CYS A 28 19.85 -16.03 -8.31
C CYS A 28 18.41 -15.90 -8.83
N SER A 29 17.56 -15.18 -8.10
CA SER A 29 16.18 -14.92 -8.52
C SER A 29 16.03 -14.10 -9.81
N ARG A 30 17.12 -13.49 -10.30
CA ARG A 30 17.16 -12.76 -11.58
C ARG A 30 17.31 -13.69 -12.79
N LEU A 31 17.67 -14.96 -12.57
CA LEU A 31 17.89 -15.96 -13.64
C LEU A 31 16.59 -16.57 -14.17
N GLY A 32 15.49 -16.41 -13.44
CA GLY A 32 14.18 -16.93 -13.83
C GLY A 32 13.05 -15.94 -13.54
N ARG A 33 11.82 -16.42 -13.72
CA ARG A 33 10.62 -15.62 -13.44
C ARG A 33 10.28 -15.76 -11.96
N ARG A 34 10.34 -14.67 -11.19
CA ARG A 34 9.94 -14.71 -9.78
C ARG A 34 8.46 -15.06 -9.64
N LEU A 35 8.20 -16.10 -8.86
CA LEU A 35 6.88 -16.49 -8.38
C LEU A 35 6.76 -16.00 -6.94
N ASP A 36 6.85 -14.67 -6.75
CA ASP A 36 6.71 -14.09 -5.41
C ASP A 36 5.26 -14.32 -4.91
N PRO A 37 5.04 -14.97 -3.76
CA PRO A 37 3.81 -14.73 -3.02
C PRO A 37 3.80 -13.26 -2.59
N MET A 38 2.68 -12.58 -2.80
CA MET A 38 2.45 -11.18 -2.40
C MET A 38 3.03 -10.90 -1.00
N VAL A 39 4.18 -10.23 -0.95
CA VAL A 39 4.70 -9.63 0.27
C VAL A 39 3.88 -8.38 0.56
N VAL A 40 2.88 -8.48 1.42
CA VAL A 40 2.38 -7.29 2.13
C VAL A 40 3.51 -6.81 3.03
N GLU A 41 4.19 -5.76 2.58
CA GLU A 41 5.26 -5.09 3.31
C GLU A 41 4.79 -4.68 4.71
N MET A 42 5.24 -5.43 5.71
CA MET A 42 5.30 -4.96 7.09
C MET A 42 6.49 -3.99 7.21
N LYS A 43 6.24 -2.69 7.02
CA LYS A 43 7.14 -1.63 7.48
C LYS A 43 6.50 -0.89 8.64
N GLY A 44 6.94 -1.22 9.85
CA GLY A 44 6.61 -0.48 11.06
C GLY A 44 7.33 0.86 11.13
N LYS A 45 6.64 1.88 11.67
CA LYS A 45 7.21 2.94 12.51
C LYS A 45 6.14 3.44 13.52
N LYS A 46 6.39 3.07 14.78
CA LYS A 46 6.01 3.61 16.11
C LYS A 46 4.62 4.20 16.41
N PRO A 47 4.16 4.05 17.69
CA PRO A 47 2.81 4.33 18.12
C PRO A 47 2.64 5.81 18.50
N ALA A 48 1.52 6.39 18.08
CA ALA A 48 0.99 7.62 18.65
C ALA A 48 -0.48 7.36 18.98
N GLU A 49 -0.72 6.97 20.22
CA GLU A 49 -2.04 6.90 20.84
C GLU A 49 -2.50 8.33 21.15
N ILE A 50 -3.48 8.85 20.42
CA ILE A 50 -4.37 9.90 20.96
C ILE A 50 -5.76 9.78 20.29
N GLY A 51 -6.79 9.54 21.11
CA GLY A 51 -8.14 10.02 20.84
C GLY A 51 -9.09 9.02 20.18
N THR A 52 -9.78 8.27 21.03
CA THR A 52 -11.02 7.53 20.75
C THR A 52 -11.99 8.29 19.84
N SER A 53 -12.07 7.89 18.56
CA SER A 53 -13.32 7.68 17.83
C SER A 53 -13.02 7.09 16.44
N SER A 54 -13.63 5.94 16.18
CA SER A 54 -13.40 4.97 15.10
C SER A 54 -13.28 5.56 13.69
N ILE A 55 -12.05 5.82 13.23
CA ILE A 55 -11.72 6.01 11.81
C ILE A 55 -10.57 5.06 11.47
N ASN A 56 -10.69 4.37 10.33
CA ASN A 56 -9.78 3.29 9.96
C ASN A 56 -8.36 3.86 9.88
N PRO A 57 -7.41 3.41 10.71
CA PRO A 57 -6.06 3.98 10.76
C PRO A 57 -5.31 3.90 9.42
N LYS A 58 -5.83 3.16 8.44
CA LYS A 58 -5.29 3.04 7.08
C LYS A 58 -5.92 4.00 6.06
N PHE A 59 -6.80 4.93 6.45
CA PHE A 59 -7.44 5.87 5.49
C PHE A 59 -6.41 6.64 4.64
N ALA A 60 -5.33 7.12 5.25
CA ALA A 60 -4.27 7.87 4.58
C ALA A 60 -3.59 7.03 3.48
N THR A 61 -3.25 5.78 3.80
CA THR A 61 -2.61 4.85 2.88
C THR A 61 -3.53 4.44 1.74
N ILE A 62 -4.82 4.23 2.03
CA ILE A 62 -5.82 3.86 1.03
C ILE A 62 -6.01 5.02 0.03
N VAL A 63 -6.20 6.26 0.52
CA VAL A 63 -6.33 7.45 -0.33
C VAL A 63 -5.10 7.60 -1.23
N MET A 64 -3.90 7.49 -0.66
CA MET A 64 -2.66 7.60 -1.43
C MET A 64 -2.51 6.50 -2.49
N ASN A 65 -2.80 5.24 -2.15
CA ASN A 65 -2.70 4.13 -3.09
C ASN A 65 -3.70 4.25 -4.23
N VAL A 66 -4.94 4.65 -3.93
CA VAL A 66 -5.99 4.77 -4.94
C VAL A 66 -5.74 5.97 -5.83
N ARG A 67 -5.26 7.09 -5.26
CA ARG A 67 -4.78 8.24 -6.03
C ARG A 67 -3.67 7.87 -7.01
N LYS A 68 -2.66 7.13 -6.54
CA LYS A 68 -1.56 6.64 -7.39
C LYS A 68 -2.04 5.67 -8.47
N LYS A 69 -2.94 4.75 -8.13
CA LYS A 69 -3.52 3.78 -9.07
C LYS A 69 -4.34 4.47 -10.17
N LEU A 70 -4.99 5.59 -9.85
CA LEU A 70 -5.75 6.40 -10.79
C LEU A 70 -4.91 7.48 -11.49
N GLY A 71 -3.62 7.61 -11.17
CA GLY A 71 -2.72 8.62 -11.76
C GLY A 71 -3.09 10.07 -11.45
N MET A 72 -3.90 10.33 -10.39
CA MET A 72 -4.37 11.67 -10.07
C MET A 72 -3.40 12.44 -9.18
N SER A 73 -3.25 13.74 -9.42
CA SER A 73 -2.52 14.63 -8.52
C SER A 73 -3.40 15.09 -7.34
N ILE A 74 -2.79 15.50 -6.22
CA ILE A 74 -3.53 16.00 -5.03
C ILE A 74 -4.43 17.19 -5.41
N GLU A 75 -3.95 18.04 -6.31
CA GLU A 75 -4.73 19.17 -6.84
C GLU A 75 -5.96 18.75 -7.64
N GLU A 76 -5.84 17.70 -8.46
CA GLU A 76 -6.97 17.16 -9.22
C GLU A 76 -8.00 16.49 -8.31
N LEU A 77 -7.51 15.75 -7.30
CA LEU A 77 -8.38 15.19 -6.28
C LEU A 77 -9.12 16.31 -5.56
N GLY A 78 -8.42 17.36 -5.12
CA GLY A 78 -9.00 18.54 -4.48
C GLY A 78 -10.05 19.23 -5.33
N LYS A 79 -9.80 19.42 -6.63
CA LYS A 79 -10.79 19.95 -7.58
C LYS A 79 -12.03 19.06 -7.69
N ARG A 80 -11.87 17.73 -7.70
CA ARG A 80 -12.99 16.77 -7.77
C ARG A 80 -13.85 16.76 -6.51
N ILE A 81 -13.24 16.84 -5.32
CA ILE A 81 -13.98 16.82 -4.04
C ILE A 81 -14.25 18.21 -3.45
N ASN A 82 -13.96 19.29 -4.20
CA ASN A 82 -14.11 20.68 -3.77
C ASN A 82 -13.41 20.93 -2.42
N GLU A 83 -12.15 20.52 -2.32
CA GLU A 83 -11.37 20.60 -1.09
C GLU A 83 -9.97 21.13 -1.39
N LYS A 84 -9.39 21.91 -0.48
CA LYS A 84 -8.05 22.47 -0.69
C LYS A 84 -7.00 21.35 -0.72
N ALA A 85 -6.07 21.40 -1.67
CA ALA A 85 -4.95 20.47 -1.79
C ALA A 85 -4.13 20.37 -0.49
N SER A 86 -3.94 21.49 0.22
CA SER A 86 -3.24 21.53 1.51
C SER A 86 -3.95 20.75 2.63
N VAL A 87 -5.28 20.59 2.55
CA VAL A 87 -6.03 19.75 3.49
C VAL A 87 -5.85 18.29 3.10
N LEU A 88 -5.94 17.97 1.81
CA LEU A 88 -5.74 16.60 1.32
C LEU A 88 -4.34 16.06 1.59
N GLU A 89 -3.32 16.88 1.46
CA GLU A 89 -1.94 16.49 1.77
C GLU A 89 -1.79 16.17 3.26
N ARG A 90 -2.46 16.93 4.13
CA ARG A 90 -2.51 16.62 5.56
C ARG A 90 -3.27 15.32 5.81
N VAL A 91 -4.36 15.06 5.09
CA VAL A 91 -5.12 13.81 5.16
C VAL A 91 -4.26 12.62 4.72
N GLU A 92 -3.50 12.73 3.62
CA GLU A 92 -2.54 11.71 3.19
C GLU A 92 -1.38 11.52 4.20
N LYS A 93 -1.06 12.54 5.01
CA LYS A 93 -0.08 12.47 6.11
C LYS A 93 -0.63 11.93 7.42
N GLY A 94 -1.94 11.64 7.51
CA GLY A 94 -2.58 11.10 8.71
C GLY A 94 -3.43 12.10 9.51
N MET A 95 -3.71 13.29 8.98
CA MET A 95 -4.71 14.20 9.57
C MET A 95 -6.11 13.61 9.37
N ARG A 96 -6.88 13.54 10.44
CA ARG A 96 -8.26 13.05 10.41
C ARG A 96 -9.13 13.99 9.54
N PRO A 97 -9.63 13.53 8.39
CA PRO A 97 -10.55 14.32 7.59
C PRO A 97 -11.88 14.43 8.33
N THR A 98 -12.60 15.52 8.08
CA THR A 98 -14.00 15.63 8.50
C THR A 98 -14.84 14.55 7.81
N ASP A 99 -15.92 14.12 8.44
CA ASP A 99 -16.82 13.06 7.96
C ASP A 99 -17.35 13.37 6.56
N ALA A 100 -17.59 14.66 6.29
CA ALA A 100 -17.97 15.16 4.97
C ALA A 100 -16.90 14.90 3.90
N LEU A 101 -15.62 15.08 4.23
CA LEU A 101 -14.49 14.93 3.32
C LEU A 101 -14.22 13.45 3.03
N ALA A 102 -14.34 12.59 4.05
CA ALA A 102 -14.26 11.15 3.88
C ALA A 102 -15.35 10.62 2.94
N ARG A 103 -16.62 11.01 3.12
CA ARG A 103 -17.73 10.60 2.23
C ARG A 103 -17.53 11.06 0.77
N LYS A 104 -16.95 12.24 0.56
CA LYS A 104 -16.63 12.73 -0.78
C LYS A 104 -15.49 11.93 -1.42
N LEU A 105 -14.46 11.58 -0.65
CA LEU A 105 -13.36 10.73 -1.10
C LEU A 105 -13.87 9.33 -1.51
N GLU A 106 -14.79 8.75 -0.74
CA GLU A 106 -15.41 7.46 -1.08
C GLU A 106 -16.11 7.51 -2.44
N LYS A 107 -16.88 8.57 -2.71
CA LYS A 107 -17.54 8.77 -4.01
C LYS A 107 -16.55 9.01 -5.15
N ALA A 108 -15.54 9.86 -4.92
CA ALA A 108 -14.58 10.25 -5.95
C ALA A 108 -13.62 9.11 -6.33
N LEU A 109 -13.25 8.28 -5.37
CA LEU A 109 -12.29 7.19 -5.52
C LEU A 109 -12.99 5.82 -5.65
N LYS A 110 -14.31 5.74 -5.51
CA LYS A 110 -15.12 4.49 -5.49
C LYS A 110 -14.55 3.44 -4.54
N ILE A 111 -14.18 3.87 -3.35
CA ILE A 111 -13.61 3.03 -2.29
C ILE A 111 -14.43 3.16 -1.02
N LYS A 112 -14.34 2.15 -0.18
CA LYS A 112 -14.85 2.16 1.18
C LYS A 112 -13.75 2.63 2.13
N LEU A 113 -13.84 3.88 2.61
CA LEU A 113 -12.93 4.48 3.60
C LEU A 113 -13.51 4.43 5.01
N LEU A 114 -14.85 4.44 5.12
CA LEU A 114 -15.60 4.52 6.37
C LEU A 114 -16.32 3.21 6.74
N ASP A 115 -15.98 2.10 6.12
CA ASP A 115 -16.59 0.80 6.44
C ASP A 115 -15.90 0.21 7.68
N PHE A 116 -16.48 0.50 8.84
CA PHE A 116 -16.47 -0.41 9.98
C PHE A 116 -17.86 -1.01 10.07
N GLU A 117 -17.95 -2.31 9.85
CA GLU A 117 -18.86 -3.14 10.64
C GLU A 117 -18.04 -3.76 11.77
#